data_AF-A0A8B8Y3I7-F1
#
_entry.id   AF-A0A8B8Y3I7-F1
#
_cell.length_a   1.000
_cell.length_b   1.000
_cell.length_c   1.000
_cell.angle_alpha   90.00
_cell.angle_beta   90.00
_cell.angle_gamma   90.00
#
_symmetry.space_group_name_H-M   'P 1'
#
loop_
_entity.id
_entity.type
_entity.pdbx_description
1 polymer ?
#
loop_
_entity_poly.entity_id
_entity_poly.type
_entity_poly.pdbx_seq_one_letter_code
_entity_poly.pdbx_strand_id
1 'polypeptide(L)'
;MRAEGDGGLERFCSPGKGRGLRALQSFQVGDLLFSCPAYAYVLTVNERGNHCEFCFARKEGLSKCGRCKQAFYCNVECQREDWPMHKLECSPMVVLGENWNPSETVRLTARILAKQVNCNGFTIEDEELSHLGSAIFPDVALMNHSCCPNVIVTYKGTLAEVRAVQEIHPGEEVFTSYIDLLYPTEDRNDRLRDSYFFTCECQECTTKDKDKAKVEIRKLSDPPKAEAIRDMVRYARNVIEEFRRAKHYKSPSELLEICELSQEKMSCVFEDSNVYMLHMMYQAMGVCLYMQDWEGALRYGRKIIQPYSKHYPLYSLNVASMWLKLGRLYMGLENKAAGERALKKAIAIMEVAHGKDHPYISEIKQEIESH
;
A
#
# COMPACT_ATOMS: atom_id res chain seq x y z
N MET A 1 5.37 -21.95 -11.17
CA MET A 1 3.97 -21.80 -11.63
C MET A 1 3.14 -22.89 -11.00
N ARG A 2 2.07 -22.54 -10.28
CA ARG A 2 1.00 -23.47 -9.86
C ARG A 2 -0.39 -22.97 -10.34
N ALA A 3 -0.42 -21.94 -11.18
CA ALA A 3 -1.63 -21.23 -11.63
C ALA A 3 -2.06 -21.59 -13.07
N GLU A 4 -1.71 -22.79 -13.55
CA GLU A 4 -2.24 -23.36 -14.79
C GLU A 4 -2.88 -24.72 -14.46
N GLY A 5 -4.22 -24.83 -14.61
CA GLY A 5 -4.96 -26.10 -14.51
C GLY A 5 -5.82 -26.26 -13.25
N ASP A 6 -5.21 -26.69 -12.14
CA ASP A 6 -5.94 -27.42 -11.07
C ASP A 6 -6.56 -26.54 -9.96
N GLY A 7 -6.32 -25.22 -9.95
CA GLY A 7 -6.64 -24.34 -8.80
C GLY A 7 -7.98 -23.59 -8.85
N GLY A 8 -8.88 -23.89 -9.79
CA GLY A 8 -10.13 -23.11 -9.97
C GLY A 8 -9.92 -21.65 -10.40
N LEU A 9 -8.73 -21.33 -10.92
CA LEU A 9 -8.28 -20.00 -11.34
C LEU A 9 -7.46 -20.12 -12.62
N GLU A 10 -7.54 -19.11 -13.48
CA GLU A 10 -6.71 -19.02 -14.69
C GLU A 10 -6.11 -17.62 -14.90
N ARG A 11 -4.97 -17.58 -15.58
CA ARG A 11 -4.44 -16.36 -16.16
C ARG A 11 -5.18 -16.05 -17.46
N PHE A 12 -5.66 -14.82 -17.62
CA PHE A 12 -6.31 -14.36 -18.84
C PHE A 12 -5.83 -12.97 -19.29
N CYS A 13 -6.27 -12.54 -20.47
CA CYS A 13 -6.06 -11.18 -20.96
C CYS A 13 -7.26 -10.31 -20.56
N SER A 14 -7.06 -9.39 -19.61
CA SER A 14 -8.10 -8.47 -19.16
C SER A 14 -8.16 -7.24 -20.09
N PRO A 15 -9.30 -6.98 -20.75
CA PRO A 15 -9.43 -5.84 -21.66
C PRO A 15 -9.07 -4.52 -20.96
N GLY A 16 -8.18 -3.74 -21.57
CA GLY A 16 -7.67 -2.48 -21.03
C GLY A 16 -6.65 -2.59 -19.88
N LYS A 17 -6.54 -3.75 -19.21
CA LYS A 17 -5.65 -3.95 -18.04
C LYS A 17 -4.46 -4.89 -18.32
N GLY A 18 -4.43 -5.51 -19.50
CA GLY A 18 -3.33 -6.38 -19.92
C GLY A 18 -3.54 -7.83 -19.47
N ARG A 19 -2.79 -8.28 -18.46
CA ARG A 19 -2.96 -9.63 -17.89
C ARG A 19 -3.78 -9.53 -16.61
N GLY A 20 -4.56 -10.55 -16.31
CA GLY A 20 -5.31 -10.65 -15.05
C GLY A 20 -5.44 -12.11 -14.59
N LEU A 21 -6.04 -12.28 -13.42
CA LEU A 21 -6.45 -13.56 -12.85
C LEU A 21 -7.99 -13.65 -12.88
N ARG A 22 -8.53 -14.79 -13.31
CA ARG A 22 -9.98 -15.02 -13.44
C ARG A 22 -10.41 -16.28 -12.71
N ALA A 23 -11.57 -16.24 -12.07
CA ALA A 23 -12.17 -17.38 -11.40
C ALA A 23 -12.78 -18.37 -12.42
N LEU A 24 -12.53 -19.66 -12.23
CA LEU A 24 -13.17 -20.77 -12.96
C LEU A 24 -14.24 -21.48 -12.12
N GLN A 25 -14.28 -21.20 -10.81
CA GLN A 25 -15.26 -21.69 -9.85
C GLN A 25 -15.79 -20.54 -8.99
N SER A 26 -16.88 -20.76 -8.25
CA SER A 26 -17.35 -19.79 -7.26
C SER A 26 -16.44 -19.78 -6.02
N PHE A 27 -16.23 -18.61 -5.42
CA PHE A 27 -15.62 -18.43 -4.11
C PHE A 27 -16.54 -17.62 -3.20
N GLN A 28 -16.74 -18.09 -1.98
CA GLN A 28 -17.54 -17.43 -0.94
C GLN A 28 -16.67 -16.52 -0.06
N VAL A 29 -17.28 -15.58 0.66
CA VAL A 29 -16.56 -14.66 1.56
C VAL A 29 -15.80 -15.45 2.64
N GLY A 30 -14.47 -15.25 2.67
CA GLY A 30 -13.53 -15.94 3.56
C GLY A 30 -12.81 -17.13 2.92
N ASP A 31 -13.20 -17.57 1.72
CA ASP A 31 -12.51 -18.67 1.04
C ASP A 31 -11.08 -18.28 0.64
N LEU A 32 -10.16 -19.23 0.79
CA LEU A 32 -8.78 -19.13 0.30
C LEU A 32 -8.72 -19.47 -1.19
N LEU A 33 -8.32 -18.50 -2.01
CA LEU A 33 -8.12 -18.70 -3.44
C LEU A 33 -6.80 -19.44 -3.71
N PHE A 34 -5.68 -18.94 -3.19
CA PHE A 34 -4.36 -19.56 -3.31
C PHE A 34 -3.34 -18.95 -2.33
N SER A 35 -2.13 -19.54 -2.29
CA SER A 35 -0.98 -19.06 -1.52
C SER A 35 0.30 -19.06 -2.37
N CYS A 36 1.24 -18.12 -2.13
CA CYS A 36 2.40 -17.88 -3.02
C CYS A 36 3.73 -17.56 -2.26
N PRO A 37 4.89 -18.16 -2.64
CA PRO A 37 6.27 -17.80 -2.20
C PRO A 37 7.06 -16.89 -3.20
N ALA A 38 8.34 -16.52 -2.92
CA ALA A 38 9.17 -15.48 -3.63
C ALA A 38 10.29 -15.95 -4.65
N TYR A 39 11.07 -15.07 -5.40
CA TYR A 39 11.54 -15.31 -6.84
C TYR A 39 13.02 -15.16 -7.50
N ALA A 40 13.63 -13.98 -7.83
CA ALA A 40 14.38 -13.67 -9.14
C ALA A 40 15.98 -13.70 -9.35
N TYR A 41 16.54 -13.46 -10.59
CA TYR A 41 18.00 -13.57 -11.06
C TYR A 41 18.55 -12.64 -12.26
N VAL A 42 19.72 -12.87 -12.96
CA VAL A 42 20.51 -11.87 -13.84
C VAL A 42 21.20 -12.23 -15.22
N LEU A 43 21.73 -11.17 -15.92
CA LEU A 43 22.56 -10.92 -17.15
C LEU A 43 24.07 -10.56 -16.94
N THR A 44 24.91 -10.97 -17.91
CA THR A 44 26.39 -10.85 -17.94
C THR A 44 27.07 -9.48 -17.87
N VAL A 45 28.33 -9.54 -17.40
CA VAL A 45 29.33 -8.46 -17.45
C VAL A 45 30.09 -8.46 -18.79
N ASN A 46 30.22 -9.62 -19.45
CA ASN A 46 31.16 -9.81 -20.57
C ASN A 46 30.72 -9.19 -21.91
N GLU A 47 29.43 -8.87 -22.09
CA GLU A 47 28.88 -8.30 -23.34
C GLU A 47 28.79 -6.76 -23.35
N ARG A 48 29.31 -6.11 -22.30
CA ARG A 48 29.35 -4.65 -22.18
C ARG A 48 30.24 -4.04 -23.26
N GLY A 49 29.66 -3.15 -24.07
CA GLY A 49 30.36 -2.48 -25.17
C GLY A 49 30.14 -3.13 -26.53
N ASN A 50 29.68 -4.39 -26.58
CA ASN A 50 29.17 -5.04 -27.78
C ASN A 50 27.67 -4.74 -27.97
N HIS A 51 26.93 -4.76 -26.86
CA HIS A 51 25.49 -4.54 -26.79
C HIS A 51 25.15 -3.26 -26.01
N CYS A 52 24.05 -2.60 -26.38
CA CYS A 52 23.49 -1.51 -25.59
C CYS A 52 22.89 -2.03 -24.27
N GLU A 53 23.25 -1.43 -23.12
CA GLU A 53 22.77 -1.85 -21.79
C GLU A 53 21.25 -1.67 -21.58
N PHE A 54 20.58 -0.83 -22.40
CA PHE A 54 19.13 -0.62 -22.34
C PHE A 54 18.32 -1.62 -23.19
N CYS A 55 18.63 -1.70 -24.48
CA CYS A 55 17.81 -2.43 -25.47
C CYS A 55 18.48 -3.71 -26.02
N PHE A 56 19.69 -4.01 -25.56
CA PHE A 56 20.54 -5.14 -25.98
C PHE A 56 20.81 -5.20 -27.50
N ALA A 57 20.57 -4.12 -28.25
CA ALA A 57 20.95 -4.04 -29.65
C ALA A 57 22.49 -4.11 -29.77
N ARG A 58 22.99 -5.07 -30.56
CA ARG A 58 24.41 -5.16 -30.91
C ARG A 58 24.73 -4.10 -31.95
N LYS A 59 25.68 -3.21 -31.66
CA LYS A 59 25.98 -2.05 -32.53
C LYS A 59 27.41 -1.58 -32.28
N GLU A 60 28.13 -1.22 -33.34
CA GLU A 60 29.41 -0.50 -33.19
C GLU A 60 29.18 1.00 -32.92
N GLY A 61 30.18 1.66 -32.31
CA GLY A 61 30.10 3.09 -32.01
C GLY A 61 29.07 3.46 -30.93
N LEU A 62 28.85 2.59 -29.92
CA LEU A 62 27.96 2.89 -28.80
C LEU A 62 28.47 4.09 -27.97
N SER A 63 27.55 4.98 -27.59
CA SER A 63 27.80 6.10 -26.69
C SER A 63 28.07 5.59 -25.26
N LYS A 64 29.21 6.01 -24.69
CA LYS A 64 29.66 5.59 -23.36
C LYS A 64 29.10 6.51 -22.27
N CYS A 65 28.66 5.93 -21.14
CA CYS A 65 28.26 6.70 -19.96
C CYS A 65 29.42 7.59 -19.46
N GLY A 66 29.25 8.92 -19.48
CA GLY A 66 30.29 9.87 -19.09
C GLY A 66 30.77 9.73 -17.64
N ARG A 67 29.93 9.22 -16.72
CA ARG A 67 30.25 9.06 -15.30
C ARG A 67 31.05 7.77 -15.02
N CYS A 68 30.45 6.60 -15.23
CA CYS A 68 31.08 5.32 -14.89
C CYS A 68 32.01 4.77 -15.97
N LYS A 69 31.91 5.22 -17.22
CA LYS A 69 32.67 4.76 -18.40
C LYS A 69 32.52 3.26 -18.76
N GLN A 70 31.68 2.52 -18.02
CA GLN A 70 31.50 1.06 -18.09
C GLN A 70 30.16 0.60 -18.70
N ALA A 71 29.23 1.52 -18.97
CA ALA A 71 27.96 1.23 -19.65
C ALA A 71 27.86 1.96 -20.99
N PHE A 72 27.19 1.34 -21.95
CA PHE A 72 27.21 1.70 -23.37
C PHE A 72 25.80 1.71 -23.96
N TYR A 73 25.48 2.70 -24.79
CA TYR A 73 24.12 2.97 -25.28
C TYR A 73 24.08 3.31 -26.77
N CYS A 74 22.95 3.05 -27.44
CA CYS A 74 22.80 3.41 -28.87
C CYS A 74 22.87 4.91 -29.13
N ASN A 75 22.41 5.71 -28.16
CA ASN A 75 22.22 7.17 -28.19
C ASN A 75 21.89 7.68 -26.76
N VAL A 76 21.67 9.01 -26.63
CA VAL A 76 21.35 9.67 -25.36
C VAL A 76 19.96 9.27 -24.82
N GLU A 77 19.01 8.94 -25.70
CA GLU A 77 17.69 8.44 -25.31
C GLU A 77 17.82 7.12 -24.55
N CYS A 78 18.51 6.12 -25.11
CA CYS A 78 18.73 4.84 -24.43
C CYS A 78 19.47 5.00 -23.08
N GLN A 79 20.39 5.97 -22.97
CA GLN A 79 21.06 6.28 -21.71
C GLN A 79 20.11 6.87 -20.67
N ARG A 80 19.17 7.74 -21.08
CA ARG A 80 18.16 8.34 -20.20
C ARG A 80 17.17 7.29 -19.71
N GLU A 81 16.70 6.42 -20.59
CA GLU A 81 15.71 5.40 -20.26
C GLU A 81 16.27 4.26 -19.38
N ASP A 82 17.57 3.90 -19.48
CA ASP A 82 18.20 2.97 -18.52
C ASP A 82 18.54 3.62 -17.18
N TRP A 83 18.56 4.96 -17.06
CA TRP A 83 19.01 5.64 -15.83
C TRP A 83 18.36 5.15 -14.52
N PRO A 84 17.05 4.84 -14.45
CA PRO A 84 16.42 4.28 -13.25
C PRO A 84 17.05 2.96 -12.76
N MET A 85 17.61 2.15 -13.67
CA MET A 85 18.30 0.90 -13.38
C MET A 85 19.82 1.10 -13.30
N HIS A 86 20.40 1.83 -14.26
CA HIS A 86 21.82 2.11 -14.31
C HIS A 86 22.33 2.82 -13.05
N LYS A 87 21.54 3.73 -12.45
CA LYS A 87 21.94 4.46 -11.22
C LYS A 87 22.34 3.54 -10.05
N LEU A 88 21.77 2.33 -9.99
CA LEU A 88 22.06 1.32 -8.98
C LEU A 88 23.50 0.81 -9.06
N GLU A 89 24.07 0.79 -10.28
CA GLU A 89 25.44 0.34 -10.55
C GLU A 89 26.38 1.53 -10.82
N CYS A 90 25.88 2.65 -11.33
CA CYS A 90 26.68 3.76 -11.88
C CYS A 90 27.60 4.42 -10.84
N SER A 91 27.08 4.70 -9.64
CA SER A 91 27.90 5.27 -8.56
C SER A 91 28.82 4.21 -7.92
N PRO A 92 28.34 3.00 -7.57
CA PRO A 92 29.22 1.93 -7.06
C PRO A 92 30.37 1.55 -8.00
N MET A 93 30.16 1.53 -9.33
CA MET A 93 31.22 1.26 -10.32
C MET A 93 32.36 2.30 -10.30
N VAL A 94 32.08 3.54 -9.88
CA VAL A 94 33.10 4.59 -9.73
C VAL A 94 33.76 4.54 -8.35
N VAL A 95 32.98 4.28 -7.29
CA VAL A 95 33.47 4.28 -5.90
C VAL A 95 34.31 3.04 -5.59
N LEU A 96 33.91 1.87 -6.08
CA LEU A 96 34.59 0.60 -5.79
C LEU A 96 35.69 0.27 -6.80
N GLY A 97 35.64 0.84 -8.02
CA GLY A 97 36.67 0.66 -9.04
C GLY A 97 36.89 -0.82 -9.37
N GLU A 98 38.14 -1.28 -9.26
CA GLU A 98 38.53 -2.68 -9.48
C GLU A 98 37.88 -3.66 -8.47
N ASN A 99 37.47 -3.17 -7.29
CA ASN A 99 36.74 -3.97 -6.31
C ASN A 99 35.24 -4.11 -6.64
N TRP A 100 34.76 -3.50 -7.73
CA TRP A 100 33.40 -3.73 -8.23
C TRP A 100 33.37 -5.05 -9.02
N ASN A 101 33.08 -6.15 -8.33
CA ASN A 101 32.99 -7.49 -8.93
C ASN A 101 31.63 -8.22 -8.73
N PRO A 102 30.46 -7.54 -8.69
CA PRO A 102 29.18 -8.23 -8.56
C PRO A 102 28.93 -9.11 -9.79
N SER A 103 28.58 -10.37 -9.55
CA SER A 103 28.44 -11.36 -10.62
C SER A 103 27.26 -11.06 -11.55
N GLU A 104 27.26 -11.76 -12.68
CA GLU A 104 26.09 -12.08 -13.49
C GLU A 104 24.95 -12.79 -12.72
N THR A 105 25.09 -13.06 -11.41
CA THR A 105 23.98 -13.50 -10.55
C THR A 105 23.58 -12.47 -9.46
N VAL A 106 24.21 -11.27 -9.45
CA VAL A 106 23.84 -10.11 -8.61
C VAL A 106 23.22 -8.91 -9.37
N ARG A 107 23.71 -8.51 -10.54
CA ARG A 107 23.36 -7.22 -11.22
C ARG A 107 21.90 -7.03 -11.69
N LEU A 108 21.44 -7.70 -12.76
CA LEU A 108 20.03 -7.80 -13.18
C LEU A 108 19.15 -8.47 -12.09
N THR A 109 19.67 -9.07 -11.01
CA THR A 109 18.87 -9.42 -9.83
C THR A 109 18.48 -8.11 -9.18
N ALA A 110 19.43 -7.22 -8.93
CA ALA A 110 19.14 -5.86 -8.50
C ALA A 110 18.31 -5.04 -9.52
N ARG A 111 18.43 -5.24 -10.85
CA ARG A 111 17.58 -4.53 -11.85
C ARG A 111 16.18 -5.13 -12.04
N ILE A 112 16.03 -6.46 -12.10
CA ILE A 112 14.74 -7.16 -12.11
C ILE A 112 14.04 -6.93 -10.78
N LEU A 113 14.72 -7.05 -9.64
CA LEU A 113 14.16 -6.62 -8.37
C LEU A 113 13.82 -5.13 -8.41
N ALA A 114 14.68 -4.19 -8.81
CA ALA A 114 14.29 -2.78 -8.83
C ALA A 114 13.06 -2.47 -9.72
N LYS A 115 12.89 -3.15 -10.87
CA LYS A 115 11.74 -2.95 -11.75
C LYS A 115 10.51 -3.78 -11.36
N GLN A 116 10.68 -4.96 -10.77
CA GLN A 116 9.58 -5.80 -10.28
C GLN A 116 9.13 -5.40 -8.87
N VAL A 117 10.01 -4.95 -7.98
CA VAL A 117 9.69 -4.46 -6.62
C VAL A 117 8.92 -3.15 -6.69
N ASN A 118 9.29 -2.22 -7.58
CA ASN A 118 8.57 -0.94 -7.65
C ASN A 118 7.13 -1.07 -8.19
N CYS A 119 6.83 -2.07 -9.03
CA CYS A 119 5.49 -2.24 -9.64
C CYS A 119 4.72 -3.47 -9.14
N ASN A 120 5.41 -4.49 -8.61
CA ASN A 120 4.87 -5.79 -8.17
C ASN A 120 5.42 -6.20 -6.78
N GLY A 121 6.09 -5.28 -6.09
CA GLY A 121 6.57 -5.48 -4.73
C GLY A 121 5.44 -5.28 -3.74
N PHE A 122 5.36 -6.19 -2.78
CA PHE A 122 4.39 -6.17 -1.71
C PHE A 122 5.10 -5.72 -0.43
N THR A 123 4.50 -4.77 0.28
CA THR A 123 4.84 -4.53 1.67
C THR A 123 4.25 -5.66 2.51
N ILE A 124 5.10 -6.35 3.28
CA ILE A 124 4.64 -7.27 4.32
C ILE A 124 4.36 -6.44 5.56
N GLU A 125 3.17 -6.64 6.12
CA GLU A 125 2.64 -5.89 7.26
C GLU A 125 2.17 -6.87 8.33
N ASP A 126 2.22 -6.46 9.59
CA ASP A 126 1.69 -7.22 10.73
C ASP A 126 0.18 -7.02 10.93
N GLU A 127 -0.40 -7.58 11.99
CA GLU A 127 -1.83 -7.48 12.30
C GLU A 127 -2.29 -6.03 12.61
N GLU A 128 -1.35 -5.15 12.94
CA GLU A 128 -1.56 -3.73 13.16
C GLU A 128 -1.24 -2.86 11.93
N LEU A 129 -0.88 -3.47 10.80
CA LEU A 129 -0.38 -2.78 9.60
C LEU A 129 0.92 -1.99 9.84
N SER A 130 1.78 -2.48 10.73
CA SER A 130 3.16 -2.01 10.84
C SER A 130 4.03 -2.63 9.75
N HIS A 131 5.00 -1.88 9.23
CA HIS A 131 5.88 -2.33 8.16
C HIS A 131 6.90 -3.37 8.66
N LEU A 132 6.74 -4.63 8.26
CA LEU A 132 7.71 -5.71 8.56
C LEU A 132 8.79 -5.83 7.50
N GLY A 133 8.46 -5.58 6.23
CA GLY A 133 9.44 -5.67 5.14
C GLY A 133 8.84 -5.58 3.74
N SER A 134 9.59 -6.03 2.74
CA SER A 134 9.18 -6.03 1.32
C SER A 134 9.47 -7.38 0.66
N ALA A 135 8.54 -7.86 -0.18
CA ALA A 135 8.63 -9.15 -0.86
C ALA A 135 8.08 -9.09 -2.29
N ILE A 136 8.29 -10.16 -3.06
CA ILE A 136 7.77 -10.35 -4.42
C ILE A 136 6.97 -11.63 -4.47
N PHE A 137 5.70 -11.55 -4.86
CA PHE A 137 4.79 -12.69 -4.98
C PHE A 137 4.25 -12.76 -6.42
N PRO A 138 4.91 -13.48 -7.35
CA PRO A 138 4.62 -13.37 -8.78
C PRO A 138 3.19 -13.73 -9.17
N ASP A 139 2.59 -14.73 -8.52
CA ASP A 139 1.20 -15.15 -8.80
C ASP A 139 0.18 -14.17 -8.18
N VAL A 140 0.52 -13.51 -7.06
CA VAL A 140 -0.30 -12.45 -6.43
C VAL A 140 -0.26 -11.16 -7.26
N ALA A 141 0.91 -10.83 -7.82
CA ALA A 141 1.12 -9.71 -8.72
C ALA A 141 0.38 -9.81 -10.08
N LEU A 142 -0.28 -10.94 -10.34
CA LEU A 142 -1.13 -11.10 -11.53
C LEU A 142 -2.55 -10.53 -11.34
N MET A 143 -2.99 -10.35 -10.09
CA MET A 143 -4.31 -9.78 -9.79
C MET A 143 -4.30 -8.27 -10.02
N ASN A 144 -5.28 -7.76 -10.79
CA ASN A 144 -5.37 -6.34 -11.08
C ASN A 144 -5.92 -5.53 -9.90
N HIS A 145 -5.83 -4.20 -10.01
CA HIS A 145 -6.38 -3.29 -9.01
C HIS A 145 -7.89 -3.04 -9.18
N SER A 146 -8.61 -2.97 -8.06
CA SER A 146 -9.91 -2.29 -7.96
C SER A 146 -10.00 -1.48 -6.65
N CYS A 147 -10.70 -0.35 -6.65
CA CYS A 147 -11.04 0.37 -5.41
C CYS A 147 -12.22 -0.27 -4.65
N CYS A 148 -12.91 -1.22 -5.27
CA CYS A 148 -13.86 -2.13 -4.65
C CYS A 148 -13.37 -3.58 -4.88
N PRO A 149 -12.29 -4.02 -4.19
CA PRO A 149 -11.66 -5.31 -4.43
C PRO A 149 -12.52 -6.47 -3.93
N ASN A 150 -12.48 -7.61 -4.63
CA ASN A 150 -13.17 -8.84 -4.21
C ASN A 150 -12.25 -9.78 -3.42
N VAL A 151 -10.94 -9.49 -3.32
CA VAL A 151 -10.00 -10.20 -2.43
C VAL A 151 -9.14 -9.27 -1.58
N ILE A 152 -8.62 -9.80 -0.47
CA ILE A 152 -7.54 -9.23 0.33
C ILE A 152 -6.35 -10.18 0.34
N VAL A 153 -5.14 -9.62 0.37
CA VAL A 153 -3.87 -10.35 0.57
C VAL A 153 -3.46 -10.22 2.03
N THR A 154 -3.13 -11.32 2.68
CA THR A 154 -2.59 -11.38 4.05
C THR A 154 -1.32 -12.23 4.09
N TYR A 155 -0.55 -12.17 5.18
CA TYR A 155 0.73 -12.87 5.28
C TYR A 155 0.77 -13.82 6.48
N LYS A 156 1.07 -15.10 6.21
CA LYS A 156 1.35 -16.13 7.22
C LYS A 156 2.87 -16.33 7.27
N GLY A 157 3.55 -15.46 8.00
CA GLY A 157 5.00 -15.30 7.91
C GLY A 157 5.42 -14.75 6.55
N THR A 158 6.21 -15.49 5.77
CA THR A 158 6.61 -15.11 4.39
C THR A 158 5.72 -15.69 3.30
N LEU A 159 4.63 -16.39 3.65
CA LEU A 159 3.64 -16.90 2.71
C LEU A 159 2.53 -15.86 2.51
N ALA A 160 2.33 -15.37 1.29
CA ALA A 160 1.12 -14.61 0.95
C ALA A 160 -0.07 -15.57 0.78
N GLU A 161 -1.21 -15.23 1.38
CA GLU A 161 -2.51 -15.89 1.25
C GLU A 161 -3.53 -14.90 0.66
N VAL A 162 -4.36 -15.35 -0.28
CA VAL A 162 -5.37 -14.50 -0.95
C VAL A 162 -6.77 -15.00 -0.61
N ARG A 163 -7.59 -14.19 0.06
CA ARG A 163 -8.95 -14.56 0.48
C ARG A 163 -10.03 -13.64 -0.09
N ALA A 164 -11.17 -14.23 -0.41
CA ALA A 164 -12.36 -13.53 -0.88
C ALA A 164 -12.99 -12.65 0.22
N VAL A 165 -13.31 -11.40 -0.12
CA VAL A 165 -14.05 -10.44 0.73
C VAL A 165 -15.38 -9.98 0.10
N GLN A 166 -15.65 -10.46 -1.11
CA GLN A 166 -16.96 -10.46 -1.77
C GLN A 166 -17.19 -11.87 -2.32
N GLU A 167 -18.42 -12.24 -2.66
CA GLU A 167 -18.65 -13.44 -3.47
C GLU A 167 -18.02 -13.25 -4.85
N ILE A 168 -17.43 -14.30 -5.41
CA ILE A 168 -16.80 -14.29 -6.74
C ILE A 168 -17.42 -15.44 -7.54
N HIS A 169 -17.89 -15.15 -8.74
CA HIS A 169 -18.51 -16.13 -9.64
C HIS A 169 -17.56 -16.57 -10.78
N PRO A 170 -17.77 -17.75 -11.39
CA PRO A 170 -17.01 -18.20 -12.56
C PRO A 170 -17.07 -17.18 -13.69
N GLY A 171 -15.91 -16.83 -14.24
CA GLY A 171 -15.74 -15.81 -15.28
C GLY A 171 -15.38 -14.43 -14.77
N GLU A 172 -15.49 -14.14 -13.46
CA GLU A 172 -15.15 -12.85 -12.89
C GLU A 172 -13.63 -12.66 -12.70
N GLU A 173 -13.17 -11.43 -12.86
CA GLU A 173 -11.77 -11.04 -12.63
C GLU A 173 -11.50 -10.86 -11.12
N VAL A 174 -10.36 -11.36 -10.66
CA VAL A 174 -9.91 -11.24 -9.26
C VAL A 174 -9.13 -9.95 -9.09
N PHE A 175 -9.60 -9.08 -8.19
CA PHE A 175 -9.06 -7.76 -7.93
C PHE A 175 -8.70 -7.54 -6.46
N THR A 176 -7.49 -7.04 -6.23
CA THR A 176 -7.00 -6.57 -4.93
C THR A 176 -6.90 -5.03 -4.90
N SER A 177 -6.67 -4.43 -3.73
CA SER A 177 -6.27 -3.02 -3.65
C SER A 177 -4.74 -2.88 -3.65
N TYR A 178 -4.22 -1.91 -4.40
CA TYR A 178 -2.79 -1.54 -4.41
C TYR A 178 -2.48 -0.33 -3.51
N ILE A 179 -3.53 0.27 -2.95
CA ILE A 179 -3.49 1.57 -2.26
C ILE A 179 -4.46 1.59 -1.08
N ASP A 180 -4.25 2.54 -0.17
CA ASP A 180 -5.24 2.90 0.85
C ASP A 180 -6.53 3.42 0.19
N LEU A 181 -7.66 2.82 0.57
CA LEU A 181 -9.00 3.10 0.02
C LEU A 181 -9.74 4.24 0.74
N LEU A 182 -9.15 4.83 1.79
CA LEU A 182 -9.74 5.95 2.54
C LEU A 182 -9.98 7.18 1.65
N TYR A 183 -9.03 7.52 0.77
CA TYR A 183 -9.00 8.80 0.05
C TYR A 183 -10.07 8.94 -1.06
N PRO A 184 -10.39 10.18 -1.51
CA PRO A 184 -11.32 10.43 -2.61
C PRO A 184 -10.78 9.95 -3.96
N THR A 185 -11.64 9.90 -4.98
CA THR A 185 -11.30 9.28 -6.28
C THR A 185 -10.15 9.97 -7.00
N GLU A 186 -10.00 11.28 -6.87
CA GLU A 186 -8.89 12.02 -7.48
C GLU A 186 -7.56 11.58 -6.84
N ASP A 187 -7.43 11.70 -5.53
CA ASP A 187 -6.25 11.31 -4.73
C ASP A 187 -5.85 9.84 -4.97
N ARG A 188 -6.84 8.93 -5.01
CA ARG A 188 -6.60 7.51 -5.34
C ARG A 188 -5.99 7.36 -6.74
N ASN A 189 -6.54 8.04 -7.74
CA ASN A 189 -6.05 7.93 -9.12
C ASN A 189 -4.74 8.68 -9.36
N ASP A 190 -4.44 9.76 -8.63
CA ASP A 190 -3.12 10.39 -8.64
C ASP A 190 -2.06 9.41 -8.15
N ARG A 191 -2.32 8.71 -7.04
CA ARG A 191 -1.41 7.68 -6.53
C ARG A 191 -1.24 6.51 -7.50
N LEU A 192 -2.32 6.05 -8.15
CA LEU A 192 -2.26 4.97 -9.13
C LEU A 192 -1.50 5.37 -10.40
N ARG A 193 -1.65 6.61 -10.88
CA ARG A 193 -0.87 7.14 -12.02
C ARG A 193 0.61 7.27 -11.69
N ASP A 194 0.93 7.82 -10.52
CA ASP A 194 2.30 8.04 -10.06
C ASP A 194 3.08 6.73 -9.84
N SER A 195 2.46 5.76 -9.16
CA SER A 195 3.14 4.52 -8.74
C SER A 195 2.95 3.34 -9.70
N TYR A 196 1.83 3.29 -10.43
CA TYR A 196 1.45 2.13 -11.26
C TYR A 196 1.10 2.49 -12.73
N PHE A 197 1.15 3.77 -13.11
CA PHE A 197 1.01 4.27 -14.48
C PHE A 197 -0.35 3.99 -15.16
N PHE A 198 -1.43 3.84 -14.39
CA PHE A 198 -2.80 3.70 -14.93
C PHE A 198 -3.82 4.55 -14.16
N THR A 199 -5.01 4.75 -14.75
CA THR A 199 -6.18 5.34 -14.08
C THR A 199 -7.24 4.25 -13.92
N CYS A 200 -7.86 4.17 -12.74
CA CYS A 200 -8.80 3.13 -12.37
C CYS A 200 -10.24 3.51 -12.76
N GLU A 201 -10.93 2.61 -13.46
CA GLU A 201 -12.28 2.78 -14.00
C GLU A 201 -13.33 1.92 -13.26
N CYS A 202 -12.98 1.37 -12.09
CA CYS A 202 -13.91 0.58 -11.27
C CYS A 202 -15.13 1.40 -10.81
N GLN A 203 -16.17 0.71 -10.32
CA GLN A 203 -17.45 1.32 -9.93
C GLN A 203 -17.27 2.56 -9.04
N GLU A 204 -16.51 2.45 -7.94
CA GLU A 204 -16.22 3.55 -7.00
C GLU A 204 -15.51 4.76 -7.64
N CYS A 205 -14.72 4.55 -8.69
CA CYS A 205 -14.06 5.63 -9.42
C CYS A 205 -14.98 6.31 -10.44
N THR A 206 -15.89 5.53 -11.01
CA THR A 206 -16.88 5.95 -12.02
C THR A 206 -18.03 6.71 -11.39
N THR A 207 -18.65 6.18 -10.32
CA THR A 207 -19.78 6.83 -9.63
C THR A 207 -19.35 7.92 -8.65
N LYS A 208 -18.18 7.75 -8.01
CA LYS A 208 -17.67 8.64 -6.95
C LYS A 208 -18.58 8.74 -5.72
N ASP A 209 -19.43 7.74 -5.49
CA ASP A 209 -20.50 7.78 -4.47
C ASP A 209 -20.00 8.18 -3.07
N LYS A 210 -18.82 7.68 -2.68
CA LYS A 210 -18.22 7.97 -1.38
C LYS A 210 -17.49 9.31 -1.30
N ASP A 211 -17.14 9.96 -2.42
CA ASP A 211 -16.28 11.15 -2.38
C ASP A 211 -16.92 12.32 -1.63
N LYS A 212 -18.25 12.47 -1.71
CA LYS A 212 -19.00 13.49 -0.95
C LYS A 212 -18.96 13.27 0.56
N ALA A 213 -18.97 12.02 1.02
CA ALA A 213 -18.87 11.68 2.44
C ALA A 213 -17.41 11.71 2.92
N LYS A 214 -16.45 11.35 2.05
CA LYS A 214 -15.03 11.43 2.34
C LYS A 214 -14.56 12.87 2.51
N VAL A 215 -15.02 13.78 1.66
CA VAL A 215 -14.76 15.23 1.77
C VAL A 215 -15.97 15.94 2.41
N GLU A 216 -16.43 15.45 3.57
CA GLU A 216 -17.57 16.05 4.27
C GLU A 216 -17.23 17.47 4.77
N ILE A 217 -18.15 18.41 4.53
CA ILE A 217 -18.02 19.84 4.79
C ILE A 217 -18.90 20.21 5.98
N ARG A 218 -18.36 21.01 6.90
CA ARG A 218 -19.06 21.44 8.12
C ARG A 218 -20.29 22.29 7.78
N LYS A 219 -21.41 22.01 8.47
CA LYS A 219 -22.68 22.72 8.28
C LYS A 219 -22.71 24.04 9.05
N LEU A 220 -22.12 25.07 8.44
CA LEU A 220 -22.09 26.44 8.97
C LEU A 220 -23.33 27.25 8.57
N SER A 221 -23.63 28.32 9.31
CA SER A 221 -24.72 29.27 9.00
C SER A 221 -24.50 30.02 7.67
N ASP A 222 -23.24 30.33 7.35
CA ASP A 222 -22.81 30.75 6.01
C ASP A 222 -22.00 29.61 5.38
N PRO A 223 -22.50 28.92 4.35
CA PRO A 223 -21.86 27.72 3.82
C PRO A 223 -20.54 28.04 3.09
N PRO A 224 -19.46 27.24 3.29
CA PRO A 224 -18.19 27.48 2.60
C PRO A 224 -18.33 27.53 1.07
N LYS A 225 -17.78 28.59 0.46
CA LYS A 225 -17.75 28.76 -0.99
C LYS A 225 -16.91 27.66 -1.65
N ALA A 226 -17.27 27.24 -2.86
CA ALA A 226 -16.59 26.17 -3.59
C ALA A 226 -15.07 26.39 -3.77
N GLU A 227 -14.61 27.64 -3.90
CA GLU A 227 -13.18 27.97 -3.95
C GLU A 227 -12.47 27.70 -2.62
N ALA A 228 -13.07 28.11 -1.49
CA ALA A 228 -12.52 27.85 -0.16
C ALA A 228 -12.42 26.33 0.14
N ILE A 229 -13.37 25.54 -0.36
CA ILE A 229 -13.31 24.06 -0.28
C ILE A 229 -12.12 23.54 -1.11
N ARG A 230 -11.93 23.99 -2.36
CA ARG A 230 -10.79 23.60 -3.21
C ARG A 230 -9.45 23.97 -2.59
N ASP A 231 -9.33 25.18 -2.04
CA ASP A 231 -8.11 25.64 -1.40
C ASP A 231 -7.81 24.87 -0.11
N MET A 232 -8.85 24.48 0.66
CA MET A 232 -8.66 23.62 1.84
C MET A 232 -8.25 22.18 1.46
N VAL A 233 -8.79 21.61 0.37
CA VAL A 233 -8.33 20.31 -0.16
C VAL A 233 -6.87 20.40 -0.61
N ARG A 234 -6.48 21.47 -1.32
CA ARG A 234 -5.09 21.70 -1.73
C ARG A 234 -4.16 21.83 -0.51
N TYR A 235 -4.58 22.59 0.51
CA TYR A 235 -3.86 22.71 1.78
C TYR A 235 -3.69 21.34 2.46
N ALA A 236 -4.75 20.54 2.56
CA ALA A 236 -4.70 19.22 3.16
C ALA A 236 -3.73 18.26 2.46
N ARG A 237 -3.78 18.17 1.11
CA ARG A 237 -2.82 17.38 0.33
C ARG A 237 -1.38 17.84 0.58
N ASN A 238 -1.13 19.14 0.65
CA ASN A 238 0.20 19.69 0.95
C ASN A 238 0.69 19.32 2.35
N VAL A 239 -0.16 19.41 3.39
CA VAL A 239 0.20 19.06 4.77
C VAL A 239 0.49 17.56 4.92
N ILE A 240 -0.23 16.69 4.20
CA ILE A 240 0.05 15.24 4.19
C ILE A 240 1.49 14.98 3.69
N GLU A 241 1.90 15.61 2.60
CA GLU A 241 3.27 15.47 2.07
C GLU A 241 4.33 16.20 2.91
N GLU A 242 3.96 17.30 3.58
CA GLU A 242 4.82 17.98 4.56
C GLU A 242 5.08 17.08 5.77
N PHE A 243 4.03 16.53 6.40
CA PHE A 243 4.13 15.62 7.54
C PHE A 243 4.93 14.37 7.19
N ARG A 244 4.70 13.79 5.99
CA ARG A 244 5.47 12.65 5.48
C ARG A 244 6.97 12.94 5.42
N ARG A 245 7.40 14.18 5.18
CA ARG A 245 8.81 14.59 5.21
C ARG A 245 9.25 14.88 6.65
N ALA A 246 8.46 15.66 7.38
CA ALA A 246 8.72 16.11 8.75
C ALA A 246 9.09 14.96 9.70
N LYS A 247 8.38 13.83 9.63
CA LYS A 247 8.62 12.66 10.50
C LYS A 247 10.03 12.08 10.46
N HIS A 248 10.85 12.46 9.47
CA HIS A 248 12.24 12.02 9.35
C HIS A 248 13.26 12.91 10.08
N TYR A 249 12.86 14.10 10.55
CA TYR A 249 13.78 15.06 11.16
C TYR A 249 13.19 15.95 12.28
N LYS A 250 11.87 16.01 12.44
CA LYS A 250 11.20 16.76 13.52
C LYS A 250 10.98 15.89 14.76
N SER A 251 10.98 16.53 15.92
CA SER A 251 10.66 15.90 17.21
C SER A 251 9.17 15.53 17.33
N PRO A 252 8.81 14.56 18.21
CA PRO A 252 7.42 14.18 18.44
C PRO A 252 6.49 15.37 18.78
N SER A 253 6.95 16.33 19.57
CA SER A 253 6.16 17.53 19.91
C SER A 253 5.89 18.42 18.70
N GLU A 254 6.87 18.64 17.82
CA GLU A 254 6.68 19.39 16.58
C GLU A 254 5.74 18.65 15.59
N LEU A 255 5.74 17.31 15.62
CA LEU A 255 4.84 16.51 14.79
C LEU A 255 3.40 16.61 15.28
N LEU A 256 3.15 16.55 16.60
CA LEU A 256 1.83 16.83 17.15
C LEU A 256 1.37 18.26 16.85
N GLU A 257 2.24 19.26 16.98
CA GLU A 257 1.92 20.65 16.65
C GLU A 257 1.47 20.81 15.18
N ILE A 258 2.14 20.14 14.23
CA ILE A 258 1.70 20.10 12.82
C ILE A 258 0.31 19.46 12.70
N CYS A 259 0.05 18.34 13.39
CA CYS A 259 -1.27 17.69 13.36
C CYS A 259 -2.37 18.56 14.00
N GLU A 260 -2.09 19.25 15.09
CA GLU A 260 -3.06 20.06 15.84
C GLU A 260 -3.40 21.36 15.09
N LEU A 261 -2.40 22.13 14.65
CA LEU A 261 -2.60 23.37 13.88
C LEU A 261 -3.29 23.11 12.53
N SER A 262 -2.96 21.99 11.87
CA SER A 262 -3.61 21.63 10.61
C SER A 262 -5.06 21.18 10.81
N GLN A 263 -5.37 20.41 11.87
CA GLN A 263 -6.75 20.07 12.23
C GLN A 263 -7.56 21.31 12.59
N GLU A 264 -7.01 22.23 13.40
CA GLU A 264 -7.68 23.48 13.76
C GLU A 264 -8.07 24.26 12.50
N LYS A 265 -7.10 24.51 11.61
CA LYS A 265 -7.32 25.23 10.35
C LYS A 265 -8.29 24.51 9.40
N MET A 266 -8.19 23.19 9.27
CA MET A 266 -9.11 22.41 8.43
C MET A 266 -10.53 22.40 8.99
N SER A 267 -10.70 22.39 10.32
CA SER A 267 -12.02 22.38 10.97
C SER A 267 -12.89 23.59 10.63
N CYS A 268 -12.29 24.71 10.19
CA CYS A 268 -13.03 25.86 9.67
C CYS A 268 -13.89 25.55 8.43
N VAL A 269 -13.62 24.44 7.72
CA VAL A 269 -14.32 24.03 6.50
C VAL A 269 -14.78 22.57 6.56
N PHE A 270 -13.94 21.67 7.08
CA PHE A 270 -14.18 20.24 7.09
C PHE A 270 -14.86 19.75 8.37
N GLU A 271 -15.68 18.71 8.23
CA GLU A 271 -16.25 17.99 9.36
C GLU A 271 -15.23 17.01 9.96
N ASP A 272 -15.38 16.62 11.22
CA ASP A 272 -14.46 15.67 11.89
C ASP A 272 -14.40 14.29 11.20
N SER A 273 -15.44 13.92 10.44
CA SER A 273 -15.54 12.71 9.60
C SER A 273 -14.77 12.79 8.28
N ASN A 274 -14.24 13.95 7.91
CA ASN A 274 -13.54 14.19 6.65
C ASN A 274 -12.19 13.46 6.62
N VAL A 275 -11.85 12.81 5.51
CA VAL A 275 -10.65 11.96 5.40
C VAL A 275 -9.33 12.70 5.63
N TYR A 276 -9.27 14.01 5.38
CA TYR A 276 -8.10 14.82 5.68
C TYR A 276 -7.95 15.10 7.18
N MET A 277 -9.06 15.31 7.90
CA MET A 277 -9.09 15.38 9.36
C MET A 277 -8.68 14.03 9.96
N LEU A 278 -9.26 12.93 9.46
CA LEU A 278 -8.95 11.57 9.90
C LEU A 278 -7.48 11.18 9.66
N HIS A 279 -6.86 11.65 8.58
CA HIS A 279 -5.44 11.45 8.34
C HIS A 279 -4.60 12.11 9.45
N MET A 280 -4.86 13.38 9.78
CA MET A 280 -4.09 14.07 10.83
C MET A 280 -4.36 13.49 12.22
N MET A 281 -5.59 13.07 12.52
CA MET A 281 -5.90 12.31 13.74
C MET A 281 -5.11 10.98 13.80
N TYR A 282 -4.98 10.26 12.68
CA TYR A 282 -4.22 9.01 12.62
C TYR A 282 -2.72 9.24 12.83
N GLN A 283 -2.14 10.27 12.21
CA GLN A 283 -0.75 10.64 12.45
C GLN A 283 -0.51 11.05 13.91
N ALA A 284 -1.38 11.88 14.48
CA ALA A 284 -1.30 12.29 15.88
C ALA A 284 -1.42 11.10 16.85
N MET A 285 -2.33 10.15 16.57
CA MET A 285 -2.43 8.89 17.31
C MET A 285 -1.10 8.10 17.28
N GLY A 286 -0.46 8.01 16.11
CA GLY A 286 0.84 7.36 15.96
C GLY A 286 1.96 8.04 16.78
N VAL A 287 1.95 9.38 16.86
CA VAL A 287 2.90 10.12 17.69
C VAL A 287 2.62 9.95 19.19
N CYS A 288 1.35 9.97 19.62
CA CYS A 288 0.97 9.65 21.00
C CYS A 288 1.43 8.23 21.40
N LEU A 289 1.21 7.22 20.54
CA LEU A 289 1.70 5.85 20.76
C LEU A 289 3.22 5.79 20.93
N TYR A 290 3.97 6.49 20.07
CA TYR A 290 5.43 6.56 20.17
C TYR A 290 5.92 7.21 21.47
N MET A 291 5.21 8.24 21.94
CA MET A 291 5.51 8.92 23.21
C MET A 291 4.96 8.20 24.46
N GLN A 292 4.26 7.08 24.30
CA GLN A 292 3.55 6.36 25.38
C GLN A 292 2.43 7.19 26.06
N ASP A 293 1.86 8.17 25.35
CA ASP A 293 0.61 8.86 25.72
C ASP A 293 -0.59 7.99 25.30
N TRP A 294 -0.85 6.95 26.09
CA TRP A 294 -1.89 5.96 25.83
C TRP A 294 -3.28 6.57 25.82
N GLU A 295 -3.56 7.48 26.75
CA GLU A 295 -4.81 8.24 26.79
C GLU A 295 -4.98 9.12 25.55
N GLY A 296 -3.92 9.76 25.04
CA GLY A 296 -3.95 10.53 23.79
C GLY A 296 -4.19 9.68 22.56
N ALA A 297 -3.49 8.55 22.45
CA ALA A 297 -3.74 7.59 21.39
C ALA A 297 -5.19 7.09 21.41
N LEU A 298 -5.73 6.81 22.61
CA LEU A 298 -7.12 6.39 22.79
C LEU A 298 -8.13 7.52 22.47
N ARG A 299 -7.84 8.78 22.82
CA ARG A 299 -8.66 9.96 22.45
C ARG A 299 -8.79 10.06 20.94
N TYR A 300 -7.69 9.99 20.19
CA TYR A 300 -7.69 10.05 18.73
C TYR A 300 -8.37 8.82 18.10
N GLY A 301 -7.99 7.60 18.49
CA GLY A 301 -8.56 6.37 17.93
C GLY A 301 -10.09 6.30 18.03
N ARG A 302 -10.67 6.78 19.14
CA ARG A 302 -12.12 6.86 19.34
C ARG A 302 -12.83 7.79 18.35
N LYS A 303 -12.18 8.87 17.90
CA LYS A 303 -12.71 9.75 16.85
C LYS A 303 -12.60 9.12 15.45
N ILE A 304 -11.52 8.36 15.21
CA ILE A 304 -11.20 7.80 13.89
C ILE A 304 -12.10 6.61 13.50
N ILE A 305 -12.37 5.70 14.44
CA ILE A 305 -12.88 4.36 14.09
C ILE A 305 -14.28 4.35 13.45
N GLN A 306 -15.19 5.23 13.88
CA GLN A 306 -16.55 5.26 13.33
C GLN A 306 -16.60 5.81 11.89
N PRO A 307 -15.92 6.93 11.55
CA PRO A 307 -15.74 7.35 10.16
C PRO A 307 -14.98 6.32 9.31
N TYR A 308 -13.91 5.70 9.82
CA TYR A 308 -13.19 4.62 9.11
C TYR A 308 -14.15 3.50 8.70
N SER A 309 -15.00 3.03 9.62
CA SER A 309 -15.98 1.97 9.37
C SER A 309 -17.07 2.33 8.34
N LYS A 310 -17.18 3.61 7.92
CA LYS A 310 -18.08 4.07 6.85
C LYS A 310 -17.37 4.25 5.50
N HIS A 311 -16.11 4.70 5.53
CA HIS A 311 -15.36 5.06 4.32
C HIS A 311 -14.70 3.86 3.64
N TYR A 312 -14.22 2.89 4.42
CA TYR A 312 -13.61 1.66 3.92
C TYR A 312 -14.66 0.62 3.43
N PRO A 313 -14.24 -0.42 2.67
CA PRO A 313 -15.08 -1.58 2.39
C PRO A 313 -15.47 -2.36 3.67
N LEU A 314 -16.49 -3.22 3.55
CA LEU A 314 -17.05 -4.04 4.65
C LEU A 314 -15.99 -4.83 5.40
N TYR A 315 -15.07 -5.47 4.67
CA TYR A 315 -13.87 -6.08 5.20
C TYR A 315 -12.67 -5.23 4.80
N SER A 316 -11.94 -4.73 5.79
CA SER A 316 -10.78 -3.86 5.59
C SER A 316 -9.77 -4.09 6.71
N LEU A 317 -8.52 -4.34 6.34
CA LEU A 317 -7.43 -4.49 7.30
C LEU A 317 -7.18 -3.20 8.09
N ASN A 318 -7.39 -2.02 7.47
CA ASN A 318 -7.27 -0.73 8.15
C ASN A 318 -8.31 -0.56 9.27
N VAL A 319 -9.53 -1.07 9.06
CA VAL A 319 -10.59 -1.08 10.09
C VAL A 319 -10.28 -2.12 11.19
N ALA A 320 -9.77 -3.30 10.82
CA ALA A 320 -9.35 -4.33 11.77
C ALA A 320 -8.19 -3.85 12.67
N SER A 321 -7.12 -3.32 12.08
CA SER A 321 -5.96 -2.73 12.77
C SER A 321 -6.36 -1.60 13.71
N MET A 322 -7.29 -0.72 13.31
CA MET A 322 -7.79 0.35 14.19
C MET A 322 -8.61 -0.21 15.37
N TRP A 323 -9.43 -1.24 15.15
CA TRP A 323 -10.11 -1.94 16.26
C TRP A 323 -9.13 -2.67 17.19
N LEU A 324 -8.06 -3.24 16.66
CA LEU A 324 -7.03 -3.93 17.43
C LEU A 324 -6.23 -2.98 18.31
N LYS A 325 -5.73 -1.87 17.73
CA LYS A 325 -5.07 -0.77 18.47
C LYS A 325 -5.96 -0.22 19.58
N LEU A 326 -7.23 0.04 19.29
CA LEU A 326 -8.20 0.45 20.31
C LEU A 326 -8.41 -0.61 21.39
N GLY A 327 -8.48 -1.89 21.01
CA GLY A 327 -8.61 -3.01 21.94
C GLY A 327 -7.43 -3.05 22.91
N ARG A 328 -6.21 -3.14 22.39
CA ARG A 328 -4.96 -3.17 23.18
C ARG A 328 -4.81 -1.93 24.07
N LEU A 329 -5.12 -0.73 23.57
CA LEU A 329 -5.17 0.50 24.38
C LEU A 329 -6.19 0.42 25.53
N TYR A 330 -7.40 -0.09 25.28
CA TYR A 330 -8.41 -0.26 26.33
C TYR A 330 -8.00 -1.32 27.36
N MET A 331 -7.35 -2.41 26.96
CA MET A 331 -6.86 -3.44 27.88
C MET A 331 -5.74 -2.89 28.77
N GLY A 332 -4.76 -2.19 28.20
CA GLY A 332 -3.67 -1.56 28.94
C GLY A 332 -4.10 -0.39 29.86
N LEU A 333 -5.25 0.22 29.59
CA LEU A 333 -5.89 1.24 30.44
C LEU A 333 -6.99 0.64 31.34
N GLU A 334 -6.91 -0.66 31.65
CA GLU A 334 -7.79 -1.42 32.56
C GLU A 334 -9.30 -1.39 32.23
N ASN A 335 -9.67 -0.97 31.01
CA ASN A 335 -11.05 -0.96 30.52
C ASN A 335 -11.38 -2.25 29.75
N LYS A 336 -11.21 -3.39 30.43
CA LYS A 336 -11.31 -4.75 29.85
C LYS A 336 -12.58 -4.96 29.02
N ALA A 337 -13.73 -4.53 29.53
CA ALA A 337 -15.00 -4.66 28.82
C ALA A 337 -15.05 -3.86 27.49
N ALA A 338 -14.37 -2.72 27.39
CA ALA A 338 -14.24 -2.00 26.11
C ALA A 338 -13.18 -2.64 25.20
N GLY A 339 -12.08 -3.12 25.78
CA GLY A 339 -11.02 -3.85 25.08
C GLY A 339 -11.55 -5.10 24.39
N GLU A 340 -12.17 -6.01 25.13
CA GLU A 340 -12.81 -7.23 24.62
C GLU A 340 -13.77 -6.94 23.46
N ARG A 341 -14.63 -5.91 23.59
CA ARG A 341 -15.57 -5.52 22.52
C ARG A 341 -14.88 -4.98 21.26
N ALA A 342 -13.70 -4.37 21.39
CA ALA A 342 -12.91 -3.89 20.26
C ALA A 342 -12.11 -5.04 19.62
N LEU A 343 -11.44 -5.87 20.42
CA LEU A 343 -10.71 -7.06 19.96
C LEU A 343 -11.63 -8.05 19.22
N LYS A 344 -12.86 -8.29 19.72
CA LYS A 344 -13.85 -9.13 19.02
C LYS A 344 -14.29 -8.56 17.66
N LYS A 345 -14.25 -7.23 17.46
CA LYS A 345 -14.53 -6.62 16.15
C LYS A 345 -13.33 -6.75 15.19
N ALA A 346 -12.10 -6.67 15.70
CA ALA A 346 -10.91 -6.98 14.91
C ALA A 346 -10.95 -8.45 14.43
N ILE A 347 -11.17 -9.40 15.36
CA ILE A 347 -11.34 -10.83 15.07
C ILE A 347 -12.39 -11.07 13.97
N ALA A 348 -13.57 -10.45 14.07
CA ALA A 348 -14.65 -10.67 13.09
C ALA A 348 -14.27 -10.30 11.64
N ILE A 349 -13.38 -9.32 11.44
CA ILE A 349 -12.85 -8.96 10.11
C ILE A 349 -11.66 -9.86 9.75
N MET A 350 -10.79 -10.16 10.72
CA MET A 350 -9.60 -10.98 10.52
C MET A 350 -9.94 -12.45 10.20
N GLU A 351 -11.00 -13.03 10.76
CA GLU A 351 -11.45 -14.40 10.45
C GLU A 351 -11.82 -14.59 8.98
N VAL A 352 -12.19 -13.50 8.28
CA VAL A 352 -12.43 -13.48 6.82
C VAL A 352 -11.14 -13.23 6.06
N ALA A 353 -10.39 -12.17 6.39
CA ALA A 353 -9.20 -11.78 5.62
C ALA A 353 -8.00 -12.72 5.81
N HIS A 354 -7.73 -13.13 7.04
CA HIS A 354 -6.61 -14.00 7.44
C HIS A 354 -6.99 -15.48 7.57
N GLY A 355 -8.29 -15.80 7.60
CA GLY A 355 -8.79 -17.14 7.89
C GLY A 355 -8.86 -17.44 9.40
N LYS A 356 -9.85 -18.24 9.81
CA LYS A 356 -10.16 -18.54 11.22
C LYS A 356 -9.03 -19.23 12.00
N ASP A 357 -8.13 -19.89 11.28
CA ASP A 357 -6.98 -20.65 11.77
C ASP A 357 -5.69 -19.80 11.93
N HIS A 358 -5.74 -18.50 11.63
CA HIS A 358 -4.53 -17.67 11.62
C HIS A 358 -3.91 -17.49 13.03
N PRO A 359 -2.57 -17.54 13.18
CA PRO A 359 -1.88 -17.33 14.46
C PRO A 359 -2.33 -16.07 15.21
N TYR A 360 -2.34 -14.91 14.55
CA TYR A 360 -2.83 -13.65 15.12
C TYR A 360 -4.22 -13.73 15.75
N ILE A 361 -5.14 -14.54 15.20
CA ILE A 361 -6.48 -14.69 15.77
C ILE A 361 -6.45 -15.52 17.06
N SER A 362 -5.53 -16.48 17.15
CA SER A 362 -5.29 -17.27 18.35
C SER A 362 -4.63 -16.42 19.44
N GLU A 363 -3.67 -15.58 19.07
CA GLU A 363 -3.00 -14.62 19.95
C GLU A 363 -4.01 -13.61 20.53
N ILE A 364 -4.85 -12.98 19.70
CA ILE A 364 -5.87 -12.03 20.18
C ILE A 364 -6.94 -12.74 21.05
N LYS A 365 -7.25 -14.02 20.80
CA LYS A 365 -8.12 -14.81 21.68
C LYS A 365 -7.46 -15.05 23.04
N GLN A 366 -6.15 -15.30 23.09
CA GLN A 366 -5.37 -15.37 24.35
C GLN A 366 -5.26 -14.01 25.05
N GLU A 367 -5.15 -12.89 24.33
CA GLU A 367 -5.22 -11.53 24.92
C GLU A 367 -6.57 -11.29 25.63
N ILE A 368 -7.66 -11.83 25.09
CA ILE A 368 -9.00 -11.74 25.71
C ILE A 368 -9.14 -12.66 26.93
N GLU A 369 -8.51 -13.85 26.91
CA GLU A 369 -8.61 -14.82 28.01
C GLU A 369 -7.66 -14.53 29.19
N SER A 370 -6.59 -13.77 28.97
CA SER A 370 -5.54 -13.49 29.97
C SER A 370 -5.77 -12.23 30.83
N HIS A 371 -6.77 -11.41 30.50
CA HIS A 371 -7.12 -10.16 31.19
C HIS A 371 -8.53 -10.20 31.80
#